data_AF-A0A0F4GJA4-F1
#
_entry.id   AF-A0A0F4GJA4-F1
#
_cell.length_a   1.000
_cell.length_b   1.000
_cell.length_c   1.000
_cell.angle_alpha   90.00
_cell.angle_beta   90.00
_cell.angle_gamma   90.00
#
_symmetry.space_group_name_H-M   'P 1'
#
loop_
_entity.id
_entity.type
_entity.pdbx_description
1 polymer ?
#
loop_
_entity_poly.entity_id
_entity_poly.type
_entity_poly.pdbx_seq_one_letter_code
_entity_poly.pdbx_strand_id
1 'polypeptide(L)'
;MSSTDSKIESAVPRGHPLPPVPMSTRELAAYFPHHATYPEIMFRYHRNGWNLAQIAKAQLIARDAYDQDTFTKRAQSMRQQIGTAGNEKYGIHNFSASDVQWRGHPDFQPFTNQGSAAANQALYDISRANPPVLPPSSVRPLHAATLAQVANGVVEHPSGEDAGMFTAVIRWALYHGVADQYTTDDVMSIVNNPVNHCAPPSAPSQRLNVLPAGASTHRWDQDCRDRVQAIARPW
;
A
#
# COMPACT_ATOMS: atom_id res chain seq x y z
N MET A 1 -15.81 -2.03 23.18
CA MET A 1 -14.92 -1.95 22.00
C MET A 1 -14.83 -0.49 21.61
N SER A 2 -13.62 0.10 21.58
CA SER A 2 -13.45 1.54 21.29
C SER A 2 -13.69 1.81 19.81
N SER A 3 -14.40 2.89 19.48
CA SER A 3 -14.81 3.29 18.13
C SER A 3 -13.67 3.66 17.17
N THR A 4 -12.42 3.45 17.57
CA THR A 4 -11.21 3.81 16.83
C THR A 4 -10.52 2.63 16.15
N ASP A 5 -10.69 1.38 16.63
CA ASP A 5 -10.25 0.19 15.88
C ASP A 5 -11.13 -0.06 14.64
N SER A 6 -12.39 0.39 14.67
CA SER A 6 -13.35 0.22 13.57
C SER A 6 -12.95 0.95 12.29
N LYS A 7 -12.09 1.98 12.37
CA LYS A 7 -11.67 2.75 11.19
C LYS A 7 -10.75 1.95 10.28
N ILE A 8 -9.83 1.14 10.81
CA ILE A 8 -9.03 0.24 9.97
C ILE A 8 -9.89 -0.93 9.49
N GLU A 9 -10.81 -1.44 10.31
CA GLU A 9 -11.70 -2.56 9.96
C GLU A 9 -12.66 -2.26 8.80
N SER A 10 -12.97 -0.98 8.54
CA SER A 10 -13.79 -0.57 7.41
C SER A 10 -13.06 -0.64 6.06
N ALA A 11 -11.77 -0.93 6.07
CA ALA A 11 -10.96 -1.08 4.87
C ALA A 11 -11.34 -2.34 4.09
N VAL A 12 -10.98 -2.36 2.80
CA VAL A 12 -11.23 -3.52 1.95
C VAL A 12 -10.62 -4.78 2.56
N PRO A 13 -11.43 -5.84 2.77
CA PRO A 13 -10.94 -7.11 3.27
C PRO A 13 -9.82 -7.66 2.40
N ARG A 14 -8.84 -8.31 3.04
CA ARG A 14 -7.73 -8.93 2.33
C ARG A 14 -8.13 -9.98 1.29
N GLY A 15 -9.36 -10.52 1.30
CA GLY A 15 -9.83 -11.46 0.27
C GLY A 15 -9.99 -10.84 -1.13
N HIS A 16 -10.16 -9.52 -1.23
CA HIS A 16 -10.25 -8.84 -2.52
C HIS A 16 -8.85 -8.76 -3.18
N PRO A 17 -8.73 -8.99 -4.49
CA PRO A 17 -7.46 -8.91 -5.19
C PRO A 17 -6.94 -7.46 -5.23
N LEU A 18 -5.62 -7.32 -5.32
CA LEU A 18 -4.97 -6.02 -5.56
C LEU A 18 -5.04 -5.69 -7.06
N PRO A 19 -5.25 -4.42 -7.44
CA PRO A 19 -5.27 -4.00 -8.83
C PRO A 19 -3.89 -4.18 -9.49
N PRO A 20 -3.82 -4.54 -10.78
CA PRO A 20 -2.56 -4.76 -11.51
C PRO A 20 -1.93 -3.44 -11.97
N VAL A 21 -1.57 -2.57 -11.03
CA VAL A 21 -1.01 -1.24 -11.30
C VAL A 21 0.20 -0.98 -10.39
N PRO A 22 1.21 -0.20 -10.84
CA PRO A 22 2.24 0.30 -9.93
C PRO A 22 1.61 1.12 -8.80
N MET A 23 1.84 0.68 -7.57
CA MET A 23 1.39 1.37 -6.36
C MET A 23 2.58 1.68 -5.48
N SER A 24 2.61 2.86 -4.85
CA SER A 24 3.56 3.13 -3.79
C SER A 24 3.21 2.34 -2.52
N THR A 25 4.19 2.19 -1.64
CA THR A 25 4.01 1.63 -0.31
C THR A 25 3.01 2.46 0.52
N ARG A 26 2.96 3.78 0.29
CA ARG A 26 1.97 4.67 0.93
C ARG A 26 0.55 4.39 0.43
N GLU A 27 0.38 4.10 -0.87
CA GLU A 27 -0.91 3.69 -1.44
C GLU A 27 -1.39 2.34 -0.88
N LEU A 28 -0.49 1.36 -0.79
CA LEU A 28 -0.82 0.08 -0.16
C LEU A 28 -1.24 0.23 1.30
N ALA A 29 -0.53 1.05 2.07
CA ALA A 29 -0.88 1.31 3.46
C ALA A 29 -2.22 2.04 3.61
N ALA A 30 -2.53 2.98 2.71
CA ALA A 30 -3.77 3.74 2.75
C ALA A 30 -4.98 2.87 2.35
N TYR A 31 -4.93 2.27 1.17
CA TYR A 31 -6.08 1.62 0.53
C TYR A 31 -6.22 0.13 0.90
N PHE A 32 -5.11 -0.56 1.15
CA PHE A 32 -5.07 -2.02 1.35
C PHE A 32 -4.34 -2.41 2.65
N PRO A 33 -4.71 -1.85 3.81
CA PRO A 33 -4.00 -2.08 5.07
C PRO A 33 -4.05 -3.55 5.55
N HIS A 34 -5.05 -4.32 5.13
CA HIS A 34 -5.20 -5.73 5.49
C HIS A 34 -4.32 -6.66 4.65
N HIS A 35 -3.88 -6.22 3.47
CA HIS A 35 -2.96 -6.97 2.61
C HIS A 35 -1.53 -6.97 3.13
N ALA A 36 -1.23 -6.21 4.19
CA ALA A 36 0.03 -6.33 4.91
C ALA A 36 0.26 -7.74 5.53
N THR A 37 -0.77 -8.59 5.59
CA THR A 37 -0.60 -10.00 5.97
C THR A 37 -0.04 -10.88 4.85
N TYR A 38 0.06 -10.35 3.63
CA TYR A 38 0.59 -11.11 2.48
C TYR A 38 2.11 -11.07 2.58
N PRO A 39 2.80 -12.22 2.50
CA PRO A 39 4.25 -12.25 2.65
C PRO A 39 4.98 -11.30 1.69
N GLU A 40 4.61 -11.30 0.41
CA GLU A 40 5.25 -10.47 -0.61
C GLU A 40 5.06 -8.99 -0.34
N ILE A 41 3.89 -8.59 0.16
CA ILE A 41 3.60 -7.19 0.50
C ILE A 41 4.35 -6.79 1.78
N MET A 42 4.32 -7.62 2.83
CA MET A 42 5.06 -7.38 4.07
C MET A 42 6.56 -7.22 3.79
N PHE A 43 7.15 -8.13 3.03
CA PHE A 43 8.57 -8.05 2.69
C PHE A 43 8.86 -6.90 1.74
N ARG A 44 7.96 -6.54 0.83
CA ARG A 44 8.10 -5.30 0.05
C ARG A 44 8.21 -4.06 0.94
N TYR A 45 7.41 -3.93 2.01
CA TYR A 45 7.57 -2.83 2.97
C TYR A 45 9.00 -2.81 3.54
N HIS A 46 9.48 -3.97 4.00
CA HIS A 46 10.81 -4.11 4.60
C HIS A 46 11.96 -3.83 3.62
N ARG A 47 11.88 -4.33 2.39
CA ARG A 47 12.86 -4.06 1.32
C ARG A 47 12.86 -2.60 0.87
N ASN A 48 11.82 -1.83 1.17
CA ASN A 48 11.83 -0.39 0.97
C ASN A 48 12.22 0.37 2.25
N GLY A 49 12.74 -0.33 3.26
CA GLY A 49 13.24 0.25 4.49
C GLY A 49 12.16 0.72 5.45
N TRP A 50 10.90 0.33 5.26
CA TRP A 50 9.81 0.62 6.20
C TRP A 50 9.89 -0.33 7.39
N ASN A 51 9.79 0.22 8.59
CA ASN A 51 9.56 -0.55 9.79
C ASN A 51 8.07 -0.66 10.11
N LEU A 52 7.72 -1.64 10.95
CA LEU A 52 6.33 -1.93 11.32
C LEU A 52 5.58 -0.73 11.92
N ALA A 53 6.29 0.13 12.66
CA ALA A 53 5.72 1.33 13.24
C ALA A 53 5.39 2.39 12.17
N GLN A 54 6.24 2.56 11.15
CA GLN A 54 5.97 3.45 10.02
C GLN A 54 4.78 2.96 9.18
N ILE A 55 4.66 1.65 8.98
CA ILE A 55 3.50 1.06 8.27
C ILE A 55 2.21 1.31 9.07
N ALA A 56 2.21 1.00 10.37
CA ALA A 56 1.07 1.25 11.26
C ALA A 56 0.68 2.73 11.25
N LYS A 57 1.66 3.63 11.36
CA LYS A 57 1.48 5.08 11.30
C LYS A 57 0.82 5.51 9.98
N ALA A 58 1.33 5.05 8.84
CA ALA A 58 0.73 5.36 7.54
C ALA A 58 -0.73 4.90 7.46
N GLN A 59 -1.02 3.67 7.87
CA GLN A 59 -2.38 3.12 7.82
C GLN A 59 -3.36 3.93 8.68
N LEU A 60 -2.93 4.40 9.85
CA LEU A 60 -3.75 5.18 10.78
C LEU A 60 -3.95 6.62 10.32
N ILE A 61 -2.89 7.27 9.83
CA ILE A 61 -2.97 8.64 9.29
C ILE A 61 -3.96 8.70 8.12
N ALA A 62 -3.89 7.74 7.20
CA ALA A 62 -4.80 7.69 6.05
C ALA A 62 -6.29 7.67 6.44
N ARG A 63 -6.61 7.21 7.66
CA ARG A 63 -7.98 7.06 8.17
C ARG A 63 -8.30 7.98 9.36
N ASP A 64 -7.49 9.01 9.59
CA ASP A 64 -7.68 9.94 10.72
C ASP A 64 -7.85 9.18 12.06
N ALA A 65 -6.98 8.20 12.27
CA ALA A 65 -6.99 7.33 13.43
C ALA A 65 -5.63 7.32 14.13
N TYR A 66 -4.79 8.34 13.92
CA TYR A 66 -3.43 8.36 14.45
C TYR A 66 -3.39 8.96 15.85
N ASP A 67 -3.63 8.12 16.86
CA ASP A 67 -3.52 8.44 18.29
C ASP A 67 -2.67 7.38 19.03
N GLN A 68 -2.36 7.61 20.31
CA GLN A 68 -1.45 6.77 21.07
C GLN A 68 -1.95 5.32 21.22
N ASP A 69 -3.24 5.14 21.47
CA ASP A 69 -3.83 3.84 21.78
C ASP A 69 -3.96 3.00 20.51
N THR A 70 -4.49 3.59 19.44
CA THR A 70 -4.61 2.94 18.13
C THR A 70 -3.24 2.62 17.55
N PHE A 71 -2.27 3.52 17.70
CA PHE A 71 -0.90 3.28 17.24
C PHE A 71 -0.27 2.10 17.97
N THR A 72 -0.41 2.02 19.29
CA THR A 72 0.14 0.92 20.08
C THR A 72 -0.46 -0.43 19.65
N LYS A 73 -1.79 -0.50 19.56
CA LYS A 73 -2.50 -1.70 19.10
C LYS A 73 -2.11 -2.09 17.69
N ARG A 74 -2.08 -1.13 16.76
CA ARG A 74 -1.77 -1.41 15.36
C ARG A 74 -0.31 -1.83 15.18
N ALA A 75 0.63 -1.21 15.88
CA ALA A 75 2.03 -1.63 15.87
C ALA A 75 2.18 -3.06 16.40
N GLN A 76 1.43 -3.45 17.44
CA GLN A 76 1.39 -4.84 17.91
C GLN A 76 0.80 -5.79 16.86
N SER A 77 -0.29 -5.41 16.20
CA SER A 77 -0.86 -6.18 15.09
C SER A 77 0.15 -6.37 13.96
N MET A 78 0.89 -5.32 13.58
CA MET A 78 1.93 -5.41 12.56
C MET A 78 3.06 -6.39 12.93
N ARG A 79 3.45 -6.46 14.22
CA ARG A 79 4.41 -7.46 14.71
C ARG A 79 3.90 -8.89 14.57
N GLN A 80 2.62 -9.11 14.84
CA GLN A 80 2.00 -10.42 14.64
C GLN A 80 1.95 -10.76 13.14
N GLN A 81 1.57 -9.81 12.29
CA GLN A 81 1.45 -10.01 10.85
C GLN A 81 2.78 -10.39 10.19
N ILE A 82 3.90 -9.77 10.57
CA ILE A 82 5.21 -10.19 10.04
C ILE A 82 5.61 -11.59 10.51
N GLY A 83 5.27 -11.96 11.75
CA GLY A 83 5.45 -13.31 12.27
C GLY A 83 4.69 -14.34 11.43
N THR A 84 3.42 -14.06 11.16
CA THR A 84 2.56 -14.91 10.31
C THR A 84 3.10 -15.00 8.88
N ALA A 85 3.45 -13.87 8.27
CA ALA A 85 3.98 -13.81 6.91
C ALA A 85 5.28 -14.61 6.74
N GLY A 86 6.20 -14.51 7.70
CA GLY A 86 7.45 -15.27 7.65
C GLY A 86 7.29 -16.75 7.94
N ASN A 87 6.38 -17.12 8.85
CA ASN A 87 6.02 -18.53 9.05
C ASN A 87 5.44 -19.13 7.77
N GLU A 88 4.54 -18.42 7.10
CA GLU A 88 3.95 -18.90 5.85
C GLU A 88 4.95 -18.99 4.69
N LYS A 89 5.82 -17.99 4.51
CA LYS A 89 6.81 -17.99 3.42
C LYS A 89 7.92 -19.00 3.60
N TYR A 90 8.42 -19.17 4.83
CA TYR A 90 9.62 -19.97 5.10
C TYR A 90 9.34 -21.27 5.87
N GLY A 91 8.10 -21.52 6.30
CA GLY A 91 7.74 -22.69 7.09
C GLY A 91 8.32 -22.69 8.52
N ILE A 92 8.67 -21.52 9.06
CA ILE A 92 9.39 -21.39 10.34
C ILE A 92 8.42 -21.03 11.46
N HIS A 93 8.26 -21.96 12.40
CA HIS A 93 7.50 -21.71 13.62
C HIS A 93 8.19 -20.63 14.47
N ASN A 94 7.41 -19.68 14.99
CA ASN A 94 7.90 -18.51 15.74
C ASN A 94 8.88 -17.61 14.95
N PHE A 95 8.65 -17.45 13.64
CA PHE A 95 9.41 -16.53 12.82
C PHE A 95 9.53 -15.13 13.46
N SER A 96 10.76 -14.59 13.47
CA SER A 96 11.05 -13.22 13.88
C SER A 96 11.98 -12.54 12.89
N ALA A 97 11.54 -11.41 12.32
CA ALA A 97 12.34 -10.63 11.37
C ALA A 97 13.60 -10.00 12.00
N SER A 98 13.70 -9.97 13.33
CA SER A 98 14.89 -9.47 14.02
C SER A 98 16.01 -10.49 14.17
N ASP A 99 15.74 -11.77 13.86
CA ASP A 99 16.75 -12.81 14.03
C ASP A 99 17.95 -12.58 13.11
N VAL A 100 19.14 -12.86 13.63
CA VAL A 100 20.40 -12.56 12.94
C VAL A 100 20.48 -13.24 11.57
N GLN A 101 19.90 -14.43 11.42
CA GLN A 101 19.86 -15.17 10.16
C GLN A 101 19.15 -14.42 9.02
N TRP A 102 18.21 -13.51 9.32
CA TRP A 102 17.48 -12.74 8.30
C TRP A 102 18.20 -11.48 7.87
N ARG A 103 19.23 -11.03 8.61
CA ARG A 103 19.93 -9.77 8.33
C ARG A 103 20.59 -9.72 6.96
N GLY A 104 20.94 -10.87 6.37
CA GLY A 104 21.50 -10.98 5.02
C GLY A 104 20.54 -11.55 3.97
N HIS A 105 19.31 -11.92 4.37
CA HIS A 105 18.38 -12.57 3.47
C HIS A 105 17.82 -11.57 2.45
N PRO A 106 17.72 -11.91 1.14
CA PRO A 106 17.31 -10.97 0.08
C PRO A 106 15.97 -10.26 0.32
N ASP A 107 15.01 -10.93 0.95
CA ASP A 107 13.70 -10.36 1.31
C ASP A 107 13.75 -9.29 2.41
N PHE A 108 14.89 -9.16 3.09
CA PHE A 108 15.15 -8.12 4.10
C PHE A 108 16.22 -7.13 3.66
N GLN A 109 16.73 -7.28 2.44
CA GLN A 109 17.67 -6.33 1.84
C GLN A 109 16.93 -5.25 1.05
N PRO A 110 17.42 -3.99 1.13
CA PRO A 110 16.87 -2.92 0.32
C PRO A 110 16.84 -3.26 -1.18
N PHE A 111 15.82 -2.79 -1.90
CA PHE A 111 15.89 -2.77 -3.35
C PHE A 111 17.05 -1.88 -3.80
N THR A 112 17.91 -2.42 -4.66
CA THR A 112 18.97 -1.67 -5.34
C THR A 112 18.49 -1.22 -6.72
N ASN A 113 19.14 -0.18 -7.27
CA ASN A 113 18.84 0.33 -8.60
C ASN A 113 18.87 -0.80 -9.64
N GLN A 114 17.76 -1.01 -10.36
CA GLN A 114 17.62 -2.06 -11.38
C GLN A 114 18.19 -1.66 -12.76
N GLY A 115 18.97 -0.58 -12.82
CA GLY A 115 19.68 -0.15 -14.02
C GLY A 115 18.84 0.60 -15.05
N SER A 116 17.52 0.67 -14.91
CA SER A 116 16.64 1.49 -15.76
C SER A 116 15.37 1.95 -15.04
N ALA A 117 14.75 3.03 -15.52
CA ALA A 117 13.49 3.55 -15.00
C ALA A 117 12.33 2.53 -15.11
N ALA A 118 12.23 1.84 -16.24
CA ALA A 118 11.20 0.82 -16.46
C ALA A 118 11.36 -0.38 -15.51
N ALA A 119 12.60 -0.80 -15.25
CA ALA A 119 12.89 -1.87 -14.30
C ALA A 119 12.60 -1.44 -12.85
N ASN A 120 12.86 -0.19 -12.48
CA ASN A 120 12.48 0.34 -11.17
C ASN A 120 10.95 0.43 -11.01
N GLN A 121 10.21 0.84 -12.04
CA GLN A 121 8.74 0.86 -12.00
C GLN A 121 8.14 -0.53 -11.80
N ALA A 122 8.74 -1.56 -12.39
CA ALA A 122 8.31 -2.95 -12.21
C ALA A 122 8.45 -3.45 -10.76
N LEU A 123 9.26 -2.80 -9.91
CA LEU A 123 9.32 -3.12 -8.47
C LEU A 123 8.03 -2.76 -7.72
N TYR A 124 7.26 -1.83 -8.27
CA TYR A 124 6.06 -1.28 -7.65
C TYR A 124 4.78 -1.87 -8.23
N ASP A 125 4.89 -2.54 -9.37
CA ASP A 125 3.80 -3.26 -10.03
C ASP A 125 3.61 -4.63 -9.40
N ILE A 126 2.54 -4.76 -8.63
CA ILE A 126 2.19 -5.99 -7.91
C ILE A 126 1.97 -7.16 -8.87
N SER A 127 1.49 -6.88 -10.09
CA SER A 127 1.28 -7.91 -11.11
C SER A 127 2.58 -8.50 -11.66
N ARG A 128 3.71 -7.81 -11.45
CA ARG A 128 5.04 -8.23 -11.90
C ARG A 128 5.93 -8.74 -10.78
N ALA A 129 5.39 -8.85 -9.56
CA ALA A 129 6.13 -9.39 -8.43
C ALA A 129 6.57 -10.84 -8.73
N ASN A 130 7.82 -11.15 -8.41
CA ASN A 130 8.37 -12.50 -8.47
C ASN A 130 9.01 -12.84 -7.10
N PRO A 131 8.46 -13.78 -6.33
CA PRO A 131 7.26 -14.57 -6.62
C PRO A 131 5.98 -13.72 -6.69
N PRO A 132 4.92 -14.20 -7.37
CA PRO A 132 3.63 -13.50 -7.45
C PRO A 132 3.08 -13.18 -6.06
N VAL A 133 2.40 -12.04 -5.94
CA VAL A 133 1.71 -11.69 -4.70
C VAL A 133 0.48 -12.57 -4.55
N LEU A 134 0.53 -13.52 -3.61
CA LEU A 134 -0.54 -14.47 -3.37
C LEU A 134 -1.20 -14.22 -2.00
N PRO A 135 -2.52 -14.43 -1.89
CA PRO A 135 -3.18 -14.46 -0.59
C PRO A 135 -2.58 -15.56 0.29
N PRO A 136 -2.43 -15.32 1.60
CA PRO A 136 -2.24 -16.39 2.56
C PRO A 136 -3.25 -17.52 2.37
N SER A 137 -2.83 -18.75 2.62
CA SER A 137 -3.67 -19.96 2.57
C SER A 137 -4.95 -19.87 3.42
N SER A 138 -4.93 -19.04 4.46
CA SER A 138 -6.08 -18.77 5.35
C SER A 138 -7.11 -17.78 4.77
N VAL A 139 -6.80 -17.11 3.66
CA VAL A 139 -7.65 -16.07 3.06
C VAL A 139 -8.53 -16.67 1.97
N ARG A 140 -9.84 -16.42 2.08
CA ARG A 140 -10.80 -16.79 1.03
C ARG A 140 -10.79 -15.73 -0.07
N PRO A 141 -10.61 -16.11 -1.34
CA PRO A 141 -10.70 -15.17 -2.45
C PRO A 141 -12.09 -14.54 -2.57
N LEU A 142 -12.12 -13.25 -2.88
CA LEU A 142 -13.33 -12.48 -3.20
C LEU A 142 -13.20 -11.88 -4.60
N HIS A 143 -14.30 -11.39 -5.16
CA HIS A 143 -14.29 -10.61 -6.39
C HIS A 143 -13.57 -9.27 -6.21
N ALA A 144 -13.19 -8.61 -7.30
CA ALA A 144 -12.65 -7.25 -7.27
C ALA A 144 -13.54 -6.31 -6.43
N ALA A 145 -12.91 -5.47 -5.60
CA ALA A 145 -13.63 -4.47 -4.81
C ALA A 145 -14.05 -3.30 -5.69
N THR A 146 -15.18 -2.65 -5.40
CA THR A 146 -15.51 -1.37 -6.05
C THR A 146 -14.51 -0.29 -5.62
N LEU A 147 -14.29 0.72 -6.46
CA LEU A 147 -13.41 1.84 -6.09
C LEU A 147 -13.96 2.59 -4.87
N ALA A 148 -15.28 2.64 -4.69
CA ALA A 148 -15.92 3.18 -3.49
C ALA A 148 -15.58 2.37 -2.23
N GLN A 149 -15.62 1.03 -2.30
CA GLN A 149 -15.21 0.17 -1.19
C GLN A 149 -13.75 0.42 -0.81
N VAL A 150 -12.86 0.59 -1.80
CA VAL A 150 -11.44 0.87 -1.56
C VAL A 150 -11.22 2.24 -0.91
N ALA A 151 -11.97 3.25 -1.33
CA ALA A 151 -11.90 4.60 -0.76
C ALA A 151 -12.56 4.73 0.62
N ASN A 152 -13.39 3.76 1.01
CA ASN A 152 -14.18 3.83 2.24
C ASN A 152 -13.30 4.02 3.50
N GLY A 153 -13.58 5.08 4.26
CA GLY A 153 -12.86 5.43 5.48
C GLY A 153 -11.47 6.03 5.26
N VAL A 154 -11.02 6.22 4.01
CA VAL A 154 -9.79 6.95 3.70
C VAL A 154 -10.11 8.45 3.70
N VAL A 155 -9.56 9.17 4.67
CA VAL A 155 -9.73 10.63 4.82
C VAL A 155 -8.52 11.37 4.23
N GLU A 156 -7.33 10.82 4.44
CA GLU A 156 -6.08 11.38 3.91
C GLU A 156 -5.53 10.50 2.78
N HIS A 157 -5.96 10.81 1.56
CA HIS A 157 -5.43 10.16 0.37
C HIS A 157 -3.95 10.53 0.14
N PRO A 158 -3.09 9.60 -0.32
CA PRO A 158 -1.71 9.91 -0.71
C PRO A 158 -1.64 11.11 -1.65
N SER A 159 -0.62 11.97 -1.54
CA SER A 159 -0.56 13.23 -2.29
C SER A 159 0.84 13.54 -2.80
N GLY A 160 0.98 14.47 -3.74
CA GLY A 160 2.28 14.81 -4.34
C GLY A 160 3.02 13.57 -4.85
N GLU A 161 4.29 13.43 -4.46
CA GLU A 161 5.13 12.29 -4.81
C GLU A 161 4.70 10.97 -4.14
N ASP A 162 3.77 10.96 -3.18
CA ASP A 162 3.26 9.71 -2.58
C ASP A 162 2.10 9.09 -3.39
N ALA A 163 1.47 9.90 -4.27
CA ALA A 163 0.33 9.50 -5.08
C ALA A 163 0.80 8.89 -6.40
N GLY A 164 0.55 7.59 -6.57
CA GLY A 164 0.73 6.89 -7.83
C GLY A 164 -0.52 6.93 -8.71
N MET A 165 -0.51 6.08 -9.74
CA MET A 165 -1.64 5.93 -10.66
C MET A 165 -2.93 5.51 -9.93
N PHE A 166 -2.81 4.66 -8.92
CA PHE A 166 -3.99 4.15 -8.21
C PHE A 166 -4.73 5.27 -7.44
N THR A 167 -3.98 6.13 -6.75
CA THR A 167 -4.57 7.31 -6.10
C THR A 167 -5.22 8.25 -7.11
N ALA A 168 -4.60 8.43 -8.29
CA ALA A 168 -5.18 9.25 -9.35
C ALA A 168 -6.53 8.69 -9.82
N VAL A 169 -6.63 7.36 -9.98
CA VAL A 169 -7.89 6.67 -10.34
C VAL A 169 -8.95 6.81 -9.25
N ILE A 170 -8.59 6.59 -7.98
CA ILE A 170 -9.53 6.75 -6.86
C ILE A 170 -10.07 8.18 -6.82
N ARG A 171 -9.19 9.19 -6.91
CA ARG A 171 -9.60 10.60 -6.92
C ARG A 171 -10.48 10.94 -8.11
N TRP A 172 -10.13 10.46 -9.30
CA TRP A 172 -10.95 10.63 -10.50
C TRP A 172 -12.35 10.04 -10.30
N ALA A 173 -12.44 8.79 -9.82
CA ALA A 173 -13.72 8.11 -9.65
C ALA A 173 -14.61 8.79 -8.61
N LEU A 174 -14.02 9.28 -7.51
CA LEU A 174 -14.73 10.06 -6.49
C LEU A 174 -15.19 11.42 -7.04
N TYR A 175 -14.33 12.14 -7.76
CA TYR A 175 -14.65 13.44 -8.34
C TYR A 175 -15.81 13.37 -9.34
N HIS A 176 -15.85 12.31 -10.16
CA HIS A 176 -16.91 12.11 -11.14
C HIS A 176 -18.15 11.38 -10.58
N GLY A 177 -18.15 10.97 -9.31
CA GLY A 177 -19.29 10.24 -8.72
C GLY A 177 -19.53 8.85 -9.32
N VAL A 178 -18.49 8.21 -9.83
CA VAL A 178 -18.56 6.90 -10.53
C VAL A 178 -17.85 5.77 -9.76
N ALA A 179 -17.43 6.02 -8.52
CA ALA A 179 -16.65 5.05 -7.74
C ALA A 179 -17.37 3.71 -7.47
N ASP A 180 -18.70 3.69 -7.46
CA ASP A 180 -19.50 2.45 -7.34
C ASP A 180 -19.67 1.70 -8.67
N GLN A 181 -19.39 2.33 -9.80
CA GLN A 181 -19.58 1.76 -11.15
C GLN A 181 -18.34 1.00 -11.66
N TYR A 182 -17.20 1.20 -11.00
CA TYR A 182 -15.92 0.62 -11.37
C TYR A 182 -15.33 -0.17 -10.21
N THR A 183 -14.51 -1.16 -10.57
CA THR A 183 -13.82 -2.04 -9.64
C THR A 183 -12.30 -1.90 -9.76
N THR A 184 -11.57 -2.59 -8.88
CA THR A 184 -10.11 -2.69 -8.98
C THR A 184 -9.63 -3.32 -10.30
N ASP A 185 -10.46 -4.11 -10.99
CA ASP A 185 -10.12 -4.70 -12.30
C ASP A 185 -10.16 -3.64 -13.42
N ASP A 186 -10.96 -2.59 -13.25
CA ASP A 186 -11.13 -1.51 -14.24
C ASP A 186 -10.03 -0.45 -14.16
N VAL A 187 -9.12 -0.53 -13.19
CA VAL A 187 -8.10 0.51 -12.94
C VAL A 187 -7.27 0.78 -14.20
N MET A 188 -6.79 -0.26 -14.88
CA MET A 188 -5.95 -0.08 -16.06
C MET A 188 -6.72 0.40 -17.28
N SER A 189 -8.00 0.04 -17.44
CA SER A 189 -8.84 0.57 -18.51
C SER A 189 -9.14 2.06 -18.28
N ILE A 190 -9.37 2.48 -17.04
CA ILE A 190 -9.52 3.88 -16.65
C ILE A 190 -8.23 4.67 -16.91
N VAL A 191 -7.07 4.16 -16.48
CA VAL A 191 -5.76 4.80 -16.66
C VAL A 191 -5.41 5.01 -18.13
N ASN A 192 -5.70 4.02 -18.97
CA ASN A 192 -5.34 4.05 -20.38
C ASN A 192 -6.31 4.86 -21.25
N ASN A 193 -7.49 5.20 -20.75
CA ASN A 193 -8.44 6.03 -21.49
C ASN A 193 -7.91 7.47 -21.63
N PRO A 194 -7.69 7.97 -22.85
CA PRO A 194 -7.11 9.30 -23.06
C PRO A 194 -8.00 10.47 -22.63
N VAL A 195 -9.29 10.23 -22.42
CA VAL A 195 -10.25 11.25 -21.95
C VAL A 195 -10.21 11.41 -20.42
N ASN A 196 -9.65 10.43 -19.71
CA ASN A 196 -9.60 10.47 -18.26
C ASN A 196 -8.39 11.26 -17.75
N HIS A 197 -8.67 12.27 -16.92
CA HIS A 197 -7.65 13.11 -16.31
C HIS A 197 -7.96 13.33 -14.83
N CYS A 198 -6.91 13.47 -14.02
CA CYS A 198 -7.05 13.94 -12.65
C CYS A 198 -7.10 15.47 -12.68
N ALA A 199 -8.17 16.04 -12.14
CA ALA A 199 -8.28 17.47 -11.88
C ALA A 199 -8.03 17.71 -10.38
N PRO A 200 -6.78 17.98 -9.94
CA PRO A 200 -6.61 18.58 -8.64
C PRO A 200 -7.28 19.98 -8.64
N PRO A 201 -7.82 20.46 -7.50
CA PRO A 201 -8.52 21.75 -7.41
C PRO A 201 -7.70 22.98 -7.85
N SER A 202 -6.37 22.86 -8.00
CA SER A 202 -5.44 23.97 -8.17
C SER A 202 -4.30 23.73 -9.16
N ALA A 203 -4.36 22.69 -10.00
CA ALA A 203 -3.28 22.38 -10.95
C ALA A 203 -3.82 21.98 -12.33
N PRO A 204 -3.01 22.09 -13.40
CA PRO A 204 -3.41 21.67 -14.74
C PRO A 204 -3.81 20.19 -14.76
N SER A 205 -4.85 19.89 -15.53
CA SER A 205 -5.36 18.55 -15.76
C SER A 205 -4.23 17.60 -16.16
N GLN A 206 -3.96 16.59 -15.33
CA GLN A 206 -2.88 15.62 -15.56
C GLN A 206 -3.47 14.27 -15.97
N ARG A 207 -2.86 13.61 -16.96
CA ARG A 207 -3.29 12.26 -17.34
C ARG A 207 -3.07 11.28 -16.19
N LEU A 208 -3.99 10.34 -16.01
CA LEU A 208 -3.94 9.35 -14.93
C LEU A 208 -2.74 8.39 -15.02
N ASN A 209 -2.16 8.22 -16.21
CA ASN A 209 -1.03 7.34 -16.46
C ASN A 209 0.34 7.99 -16.19
N VAL A 210 0.38 9.22 -15.69
CA VAL A 210 1.63 9.88 -15.33
C VAL A 210 1.97 9.54 -13.89
N LEU A 211 3.07 8.84 -13.71
CA LEU A 211 3.63 8.55 -12.39
C LEU A 211 4.42 9.76 -11.85
N PRO A 212 4.52 9.89 -10.51
CA PRO A 212 5.42 10.86 -9.90
C PRO A 212 6.88 10.55 -10.24
N ALA A 213 7.76 11.54 -10.16
CA ALA A 213 9.16 11.40 -10.58
C ALA A 213 9.87 10.28 -9.81
N GLY A 214 9.59 10.18 -8.50
CA GLY A 214 10.12 9.15 -7.61
C GLY A 214 9.85 7.71 -8.08
N ALA A 215 8.70 7.45 -8.73
CA ALA A 215 8.28 6.11 -9.15
C ALA A 215 9.17 5.44 -10.19
N SER A 216 10.01 6.22 -10.87
CA SER A 216 11.03 5.73 -11.81
C SER A 216 12.34 5.31 -11.15
N THR A 217 12.42 5.41 -9.82
CA THR A 217 13.62 5.16 -9.03
C THR A 217 13.32 4.12 -7.96
N HIS A 218 14.36 3.47 -7.40
CA HIS A 218 14.21 2.59 -6.23
C HIS A 218 13.90 3.36 -4.93
N ARG A 219 13.85 4.70 -4.97
CA ARG A 219 13.66 5.56 -3.80
C ARG A 219 12.22 5.97 -3.57
N TRP A 220 11.29 5.67 -4.48
CA TRP A 220 9.91 6.14 -4.35
C TRP A 220 9.33 5.85 -2.97
N ASP A 221 9.41 4.60 -2.56
CA ASP A 221 8.90 4.14 -1.27
C ASP A 221 9.76 4.60 -0.09
N GLN A 222 11.06 4.82 -0.28
CA GLN A 222 11.96 5.35 0.76
C GLN A 222 11.64 6.82 1.06
N ASP A 223 11.39 7.62 0.03
CA ASP A 223 11.01 9.02 0.19
C ASP A 223 9.60 9.12 0.83
N CYS A 224 8.67 8.23 0.45
CA CYS A 224 7.36 8.11 1.10
C CYS A 224 7.50 7.80 2.60
N ARG A 225 8.40 6.88 2.96
CA ARG A 225 8.70 6.53 4.35
C ARG A 225 9.18 7.74 5.13
N ASP A 226 10.13 8.48 4.57
CA ASP A 226 10.76 9.61 5.24
C ASP A 226 9.74 10.73 5.49
N ARG A 227 8.84 10.98 4.52
CA ARG A 227 7.69 11.89 4.71
C ARG A 227 6.74 11.40 5.80
N VAL A 228 6.35 10.13 5.80
CA VAL A 228 5.50 9.56 6.87
C VAL A 228 6.19 9.65 8.23
N GLN A 229 7.49 9.40 8.30
CA GLN A 229 8.25 9.50 9.53
C GLN A 229 8.26 10.94 10.08
N ALA A 230 8.39 11.94 9.20
CA ALA A 230 8.43 13.35 9.58
C ALA A 230 7.12 13.89 10.18
N ILE A 231 5.98 13.24 9.97
CA ILE A 231 4.70 13.65 10.56
C ILE A 231 4.80 13.58 12.10
N ALA A 232 4.52 14.67 12.81
CA ALA A 232 4.62 14.65 14.28
C ALA A 232 3.63 13.65 14.90
N ARG A 233 3.99 13.08 16.06
CA ARG A 233 3.00 12.40 16.89
C ARG A 233 2.09 13.48 17.51
N PRO A 234 0.77 13.34 17.45
CA PRO A 234 -0.13 14.26 18.12
C PRO A 234 -0.16 14.10 19.66
N TRP A 235 0.70 13.25 20.24
CA TRP A 235 0.86 12.98 21.67
C TRP A 235 2.34 12.92 22.07
#